data_AF-A0A6I9PIJ8-F1
#
_entry.id   AF-A0A6I9PIJ8-F1
#
_cell.length_a   1.000
_cell.length_b   1.000
_cell.length_c   1.000
_cell.angle_alpha   90.00
_cell.angle_beta   90.00
_cell.angle_gamma   90.00
#
_symmetry.space_group_name_H-M   'P 1'
#
loop_
_entity.id
_entity.type
_entity.pdbx_description
1 polymer ?
#
loop_
_entity_poly.entity_id
_entity_poly.type
_entity_poly.pdbx_seq_one_letter_code
_entity_poly.pdbx_strand_id
1 'polypeptide(L)'
;MAKEKQPHWSDILKRRLANTKKDERSEEEKKAEETELFTKYYTEWKEGGDKDKSYKTIPRFYYRLPAEDEVLLQKLREESRAVFLQRKSRELLDNEELQNLWFLLDKHQVAPVSGEEAMISYEAYLQVGEQAGPKCSKFFTARVYAKLLHSDPYGRISIMQFFNYVMRKVWLHQTRIGLSLYDVAGQGHLRESDLENYILELIPTLPQLDGLEKSFYSFYVCTAVRKFFFFLDPLRTGKIKIQDILACSFLDDLLEVEPFLLL
;
A
#
# COMPACT_ATOMS: atom_id res chain seq x y z
N MET A 1 -72.10 -7.44 -17.41
CA MET A 1 -70.69 -7.78 -17.17
C MET A 1 -70.49 -8.00 -15.67
N ALA A 2 -70.46 -9.26 -15.22
CA ALA A 2 -70.26 -9.59 -13.81
C ALA A 2 -68.75 -9.64 -13.52
N LYS A 3 -68.28 -8.82 -12.57
CA LYS A 3 -66.89 -8.82 -12.10
C LYS A 3 -66.69 -10.01 -11.15
N GLU A 4 -65.86 -10.97 -11.55
CA GLU A 4 -65.40 -12.05 -10.66
C GLU A 4 -64.66 -11.46 -9.45
N LYS A 5 -65.19 -11.72 -8.25
CA LYS A 5 -64.52 -11.37 -6.99
C LYS A 5 -63.34 -12.32 -6.79
N GLN A 6 -62.13 -11.81 -6.92
CA GLN A 6 -60.90 -12.51 -6.53
C GLN A 6 -61.01 -12.94 -5.06
N PRO A 7 -60.76 -14.22 -4.73
CA PRO A 7 -60.87 -14.71 -3.36
C PRO A 7 -59.85 -14.02 -2.45
N HIS A 8 -60.32 -13.58 -1.28
CA HIS A 8 -59.48 -12.95 -0.27
C HIS A 8 -58.42 -13.95 0.22
N TRP A 9 -57.18 -13.51 0.38
CA TRP A 9 -56.03 -14.39 0.69
C TRP A 9 -56.26 -15.26 1.93
N SER A 10 -57.06 -14.79 2.89
CA SER A 10 -57.44 -15.55 4.08
C SER A 10 -58.22 -16.82 3.76
N ASP A 11 -59.04 -16.80 2.72
CA ASP A 11 -59.89 -17.93 2.33
C ASP A 11 -59.07 -18.98 1.58
N ILE A 12 -58.07 -18.55 0.82
CA ILE A 12 -57.08 -19.43 0.20
C ILE A 12 -56.23 -20.11 1.28
N LEU A 13 -55.80 -19.36 2.30
CA LEU A 13 -54.99 -19.89 3.40
C LEU A 13 -55.78 -20.91 4.25
N LYS A 14 -57.03 -20.59 4.60
CA LYS A 14 -57.92 -21.52 5.32
C LYS A 14 -58.16 -22.81 4.52
N ARG A 15 -58.37 -22.69 3.21
CA ARG A 15 -58.56 -23.85 2.33
C ARG A 15 -57.30 -24.70 2.20
N ARG A 16 -56.11 -24.08 2.20
CA ARG A 16 -54.83 -24.81 2.25
C ARG A 16 -54.64 -25.53 3.57
N LEU A 17 -54.84 -24.85 4.70
CA LEU A 17 -54.74 -25.44 6.03
C LEU A 17 -55.72 -26.61 6.25
N ALA A 18 -56.92 -26.53 5.67
CA ALA A 18 -57.91 -27.61 5.70
C ALA A 18 -57.51 -28.80 4.81
N ASN A 19 -56.72 -28.58 3.76
CA ASN A 19 -56.23 -29.62 2.85
C ASN A 19 -54.84 -30.15 3.22
N THR A 20 -54.15 -29.54 4.19
CA THR A 20 -52.88 -30.06 4.69
C THR A 20 -53.17 -31.32 5.48
N LYS A 21 -52.82 -32.49 4.92
CA LYS A 21 -52.76 -33.73 5.71
C LYS A 21 -51.90 -33.45 6.95
N LYS A 22 -52.39 -33.84 8.12
CA LYS A 22 -51.59 -33.81 9.35
C LYS A 22 -50.30 -34.58 9.07
N ASP A 23 -49.18 -33.90 9.12
CA ASP A 23 -47.87 -34.53 8.95
C ASP A 23 -47.60 -35.36 10.21
N GLU A 24 -47.88 -36.67 10.13
CA GLU A 24 -47.79 -37.65 11.21
C GLU A 24 -46.33 -38.01 11.59
N ARG A 25 -45.35 -37.42 10.90
CA ARG A 25 -43.92 -37.65 11.15
C ARG A 25 -43.49 -37.06 12.50
N SER A 26 -42.60 -37.80 13.17
CA SER A 26 -41.96 -37.36 14.42
C SER A 26 -41.21 -36.04 14.21
N GLU A 27 -41.11 -35.22 15.26
CA GLU A 27 -40.23 -34.03 15.28
C GLU A 27 -38.78 -34.39 14.93
N GLU A 28 -38.34 -35.59 15.27
CA GLU A 28 -36.99 -36.08 14.95
C GLU A 28 -36.83 -36.41 13.47
N GLU A 29 -37.87 -36.96 12.83
CA GLU A 29 -37.88 -37.24 11.38
C GLU A 29 -37.89 -35.95 10.57
N LYS A 30 -38.63 -34.93 11.03
CA LYS A 30 -38.65 -33.59 10.42
C LYS A 30 -37.30 -32.91 10.52
N LYS A 31 -36.67 -32.96 11.69
CA LYS A 31 -35.30 -32.44 11.86
C LYS A 31 -34.29 -33.19 11.01
N ALA A 32 -34.36 -34.51 10.94
CA ALA A 32 -33.47 -35.30 10.10
C ALA A 32 -33.59 -34.92 8.63
N GLU A 33 -34.82 -34.81 8.11
CA GLU A 33 -35.09 -34.39 6.73
C GLU A 33 -34.64 -32.94 6.48
N GLU A 34 -34.89 -32.01 7.41
CA GLU A 34 -34.38 -30.64 7.32
C GLU A 34 -32.86 -30.59 7.26
N THR A 35 -32.19 -31.41 8.09
CA THR A 35 -30.73 -31.48 8.13
C THR A 35 -30.18 -32.09 6.85
N GLU A 36 -30.87 -33.09 6.29
CA GLU A 36 -30.51 -33.75 5.04
C GLU A 36 -30.73 -32.82 3.84
N LEU A 37 -31.87 -32.11 3.78
CA LEU A 37 -32.12 -31.05 2.79
C LEU A 37 -31.08 -29.94 2.89
N PHE A 38 -30.80 -29.46 4.10
CA PHE A 38 -29.80 -28.41 4.33
C PHE A 38 -28.43 -28.87 3.84
N THR A 39 -28.02 -30.08 4.20
CA THR A 39 -26.73 -30.63 3.79
C THR A 39 -26.64 -30.74 2.27
N LYS A 40 -27.69 -31.25 1.61
CA LYS A 40 -27.77 -31.36 0.15
C LYS A 40 -27.65 -30.00 -0.55
N TYR A 41 -28.45 -29.02 -0.15
CA TYR A 41 -28.41 -27.71 -0.79
C TYR A 41 -27.12 -26.95 -0.48
N TYR A 42 -26.56 -27.13 0.72
CA TYR A 42 -25.29 -26.54 1.10
C TYR A 42 -24.12 -27.15 0.31
N THR A 43 -24.09 -28.47 0.11
CA THR A 43 -23.05 -29.12 -0.71
C THR A 43 -23.20 -28.77 -2.18
N GLU A 44 -24.41 -28.78 -2.74
CA GLU A 44 -24.68 -28.34 -4.11
C GLU A 44 -24.25 -26.87 -4.35
N TRP A 45 -24.47 -25.99 -3.37
CA TRP A 45 -24.04 -24.59 -3.44
C TRP A 45 -22.52 -24.44 -3.28
N LYS A 46 -21.91 -25.17 -2.34
CA LYS A 46 -20.47 -25.16 -2.07
C LYS A 46 -19.67 -25.70 -3.26
N GLU A 47 -20.16 -26.74 -3.91
CA GLU A 47 -19.56 -27.32 -5.13
C GLU A 47 -19.93 -26.53 -6.40
N GLY A 48 -20.95 -25.66 -6.34
CA GLY A 48 -21.38 -24.78 -7.43
C GLY A 48 -20.50 -23.55 -7.68
N GLY A 49 -19.53 -23.27 -6.81
CA GLY A 49 -18.67 -22.08 -6.88
C GLY A 49 -17.69 -22.02 -8.06
N ASP A 50 -17.57 -23.08 -8.87
CA ASP A 50 -16.55 -23.21 -9.92
C ASP A 50 -17.11 -23.37 -11.35
N LYS A 51 -18.40 -23.03 -11.56
CA LYS A 51 -19.11 -23.27 -12.84
C LYS A 51 -19.31 -22.04 -13.72
N ASP A 52 -19.04 -20.83 -13.25
CA ASP A 52 -19.14 -19.66 -14.10
C ASP A 52 -17.92 -19.59 -15.05
N LYS A 53 -18.19 -19.58 -16.37
CA LYS A 53 -17.15 -19.50 -17.40
C LYS A 53 -16.29 -18.24 -17.23
N SER A 54 -16.83 -17.20 -16.60
CA SER A 54 -16.13 -15.97 -16.27
C SER A 54 -14.88 -16.20 -15.41
N TYR A 55 -14.87 -17.20 -14.50
CA TYR A 55 -13.71 -17.52 -13.65
C TYR A 55 -12.50 -18.05 -14.43
N LYS A 56 -12.67 -18.50 -15.68
CA LYS A 56 -11.54 -18.86 -16.55
C LYS A 56 -10.86 -17.63 -17.17
N THR A 57 -11.56 -16.51 -17.27
CA THR A 57 -11.08 -15.30 -17.94
C THR A 57 -10.72 -14.20 -16.93
N ILE A 58 -11.40 -14.16 -15.78
CA ILE A 58 -11.17 -13.18 -14.72
C ILE A 58 -10.08 -13.72 -13.77
N PRO A 59 -8.90 -13.08 -13.70
CA PRO A 59 -7.88 -13.47 -12.73
C PRO A 59 -8.40 -13.32 -11.29
N ARG A 60 -7.94 -14.18 -10.40
CA ARG A 60 -8.23 -14.06 -8.97
C ARG A 60 -7.64 -12.75 -8.44
N PHE A 61 -8.50 -11.82 -8.06
CA PHE A 61 -8.10 -10.51 -7.52
C PHE A 61 -8.26 -10.38 -6.00
N TYR A 62 -9.01 -11.30 -5.38
CA TYR A 62 -9.20 -11.34 -3.94
C TYR A 62 -8.59 -12.61 -3.33
N TYR A 63 -7.72 -12.39 -2.35
CA TYR A 63 -7.11 -13.42 -1.52
C TYR A 63 -7.53 -13.16 -0.08
N ARG A 64 -8.28 -14.11 0.50
CA ARG A 64 -8.68 -14.04 1.90
C ARG A 64 -7.42 -14.11 2.76
N LEU A 65 -7.34 -13.26 3.79
CA LEU A 65 -6.27 -13.34 4.78
C LEU A 65 -6.43 -14.65 5.58
N PRO A 66 -5.33 -15.31 5.96
CA PRO A 66 -5.40 -16.48 6.83
C PRO A 66 -6.11 -16.14 8.14
N ALA A 67 -6.91 -17.07 8.65
CA ALA A 67 -7.56 -16.92 9.95
C ALA A 67 -6.55 -17.05 11.11
N GLU A 68 -6.94 -16.67 12.33
CA GLU A 68 -6.05 -16.69 13.50
C GLU A 68 -5.56 -18.10 13.88
N ASP A 69 -6.37 -19.12 13.59
CA ASP A 69 -6.05 -20.53 13.79
C ASP A 69 -5.10 -21.09 12.72
N GLU A 70 -4.94 -20.40 11.58
CA GLU A 70 -4.09 -20.82 10.46
C GLU A 70 -2.63 -20.34 10.63
N VAL A 71 -2.02 -20.64 11.77
CA VAL A 71 -0.69 -20.14 12.18
C VAL A 71 0.40 -20.35 11.12
N LEU A 72 0.42 -21.51 10.46
CA LEU A 72 1.41 -21.80 9.40
C LEU A 72 1.27 -20.86 8.20
N LEU A 73 0.03 -20.60 7.77
CA LEU A 73 -0.24 -19.72 6.63
C LEU A 73 0.07 -18.26 6.97
N GLN A 74 -0.15 -17.84 8.22
CA GLN A 74 0.26 -16.52 8.70
C GLN A 74 1.78 -16.36 8.65
N LYS A 75 2.53 -17.30 9.23
CA LYS A 75 4.00 -17.24 9.21
C LYS A 75 4.57 -17.30 7.80
N LEU A 76 4.05 -18.18 6.94
CA LEU A 76 4.46 -18.25 5.54
C LEU A 76 4.24 -16.91 4.84
N ARG A 77 3.12 -16.26 5.11
CA ARG A 77 2.80 -14.95 4.55
C ARG A 77 3.76 -13.88 5.06
N GLU A 78 4.00 -13.81 6.37
CA GLU A 78 4.93 -12.87 6.99
C GLU A 78 6.32 -13.00 6.38
N GLU A 79 6.86 -14.22 6.31
CA GLU A 79 8.18 -14.51 5.71
C GLU A 79 8.22 -14.15 4.22
N SER A 80 7.20 -14.55 3.45
CA SER A 80 7.15 -14.22 2.01
C SER A 80 7.17 -12.71 1.77
N ARG A 81 6.52 -11.95 2.66
CA ARG A 81 6.47 -10.49 2.59
C ARG A 81 7.77 -9.86 3.04
N ALA A 82 8.37 -10.33 4.12
CA ALA A 82 9.68 -9.87 4.57
C ALA A 82 10.73 -10.03 3.47
N VAL A 83 10.78 -11.20 2.82
CA VAL A 83 11.68 -11.47 1.69
C VAL A 83 11.37 -10.57 0.49
N PHE A 84 10.09 -10.36 0.16
CA PHE A 84 9.69 -9.45 -0.91
C PHE A 84 10.13 -8.01 -0.66
N LEU A 85 9.90 -7.50 0.56
CA LEU A 85 10.29 -6.15 0.96
C LEU A 85 11.82 -6.01 1.01
N GLN A 86 12.53 -7.02 1.48
CA GLN A 86 14.00 -7.05 1.44
C GLN A 86 14.54 -6.99 0.01
N ARG A 87 13.94 -7.75 -0.91
CA ARG A 87 14.29 -7.69 -2.34
C ARG A 87 14.05 -6.29 -2.91
N LYS A 88 12.93 -5.66 -2.57
CA LYS A 88 12.63 -4.28 -2.98
C LYS A 88 13.60 -3.26 -2.40
N SER A 89 14.04 -3.46 -1.16
CA SER A 89 15.06 -2.61 -0.54
C SER A 89 16.39 -2.69 -1.29
N ARG A 90 16.83 -3.89 -1.70
CA ARG A 90 18.07 -4.10 -2.48
C ARG A 90 18.03 -3.50 -3.91
N GLU A 91 16.85 -3.25 -4.45
CA GLU A 91 16.67 -2.56 -5.75
C GLU A 91 16.86 -1.02 -5.64
N LEU A 92 16.96 -0.48 -4.43
CA LEU A 92 17.24 0.93 -4.19
C LEU A 92 18.74 1.22 -4.30
N LEU A 93 19.04 2.50 -4.58
CA LEU A 93 20.41 2.99 -4.56
C LEU A 93 20.87 3.10 -3.11
N ASP A 94 22.04 2.55 -2.82
CA ASP A 94 22.71 2.77 -1.54
C ASP A 94 23.54 4.06 -1.56
N ASN A 95 24.15 4.39 -0.40
CA ASN A 95 24.90 5.62 -0.25
C ASN A 95 26.14 5.68 -1.16
N GLU A 96 26.80 4.54 -1.40
CA GLU A 96 27.98 4.48 -2.28
C GLU A 96 27.56 4.70 -3.73
N GLU A 97 26.48 4.06 -4.18
CA GLU A 97 25.90 4.25 -5.52
C GLU A 97 25.43 5.70 -5.74
N LEU A 98 24.86 6.35 -4.73
CA LEU A 98 24.46 7.75 -4.77
C LEU A 98 25.68 8.70 -4.88
N GLN A 99 26.73 8.46 -4.08
CA GLN A 99 27.98 9.22 -4.18
C GLN A 99 28.65 9.05 -5.56
N ASN A 100 28.67 7.82 -6.08
CA ASN A 100 29.19 7.53 -7.41
C ASN A 100 28.39 8.24 -8.50
N LEU A 101 27.05 8.26 -8.39
CA LEU A 101 26.19 9.01 -9.30
C LEU A 101 26.51 10.51 -9.29
N TRP A 102 26.66 11.10 -8.10
CA TRP A 102 27.05 12.50 -7.96
C TRP A 102 28.37 12.81 -8.67
N PHE A 103 29.40 12.00 -8.40
CA PHE A 103 30.72 12.16 -9.03
C PHE A 103 30.65 12.02 -10.56
N LEU A 104 29.89 11.05 -11.08
CA LEU A 104 29.72 10.89 -12.52
C LEU A 104 29.03 12.08 -13.17
N LEU A 105 28.01 12.65 -12.52
CA LEU A 105 27.31 13.84 -13.01
C LEU A 105 28.26 15.04 -13.04
N ASP A 106 29.00 15.29 -11.96
CA ASP A 106 29.95 16.40 -11.86
C ASP A 106 31.07 16.33 -12.92
N LYS A 107 31.56 15.11 -13.21
CA LYS A 107 32.56 14.87 -14.27
C LYS A 107 32.06 15.22 -15.67
N HIS A 108 30.76 15.12 -15.94
CA HIS A 108 30.17 15.36 -17.26
C HIS A 108 29.41 16.69 -17.35
N GLN A 109 29.71 17.64 -16.45
CA GLN A 109 29.14 18.98 -16.51
C GLN A 109 29.58 19.75 -17.76
N VAL A 110 28.72 20.65 -18.23
CA VAL A 110 28.89 21.38 -19.50
C VAL A 110 28.82 22.89 -19.28
N ALA A 111 29.82 23.62 -19.79
CA ALA A 111 29.86 25.08 -19.76
C ALA A 111 28.84 25.73 -20.74
N PRO A 112 28.41 26.99 -20.53
CA PRO A 112 28.70 27.86 -19.39
C PRO A 112 27.88 27.46 -18.15
N VAL A 113 28.50 27.52 -16.99
CA VAL A 113 27.80 27.38 -15.71
C VAL A 113 26.76 28.52 -15.63
N SER A 114 25.50 28.18 -15.39
CA SER A 114 24.44 29.20 -15.28
C SER A 114 24.47 29.78 -13.87
N GLY A 115 25.37 30.71 -13.62
CA GLY A 115 25.67 31.19 -12.27
C GLY A 115 26.57 30.20 -11.52
N GLU A 116 26.10 29.69 -10.37
CA GLU A 116 26.78 28.66 -9.56
C GLU A 116 26.28 27.23 -9.84
N GLU A 117 25.28 27.06 -10.71
CA GLU A 117 24.70 25.75 -10.98
C GLU A 117 25.43 24.97 -12.08
N ALA A 118 25.96 23.81 -11.72
CA ALA A 118 26.52 22.86 -12.66
C ALA A 118 25.41 22.28 -13.56
N MET A 119 25.60 22.35 -14.88
CA MET A 119 24.60 21.98 -15.88
C MET A 119 25.05 20.74 -16.65
N ILE A 120 24.08 19.93 -17.11
CA ILE A 120 24.33 18.74 -17.93
C ILE A 120 23.48 18.75 -19.21
N SER A 121 24.12 18.48 -20.36
CA SER A 121 23.43 18.33 -21.64
C SER A 121 22.71 16.98 -21.74
N TYR A 122 21.80 16.83 -22.69
CA TYR A 122 21.09 15.56 -22.87
C TYR A 122 22.02 14.41 -23.30
N GLU A 123 23.05 14.71 -24.10
CA GLU A 123 24.05 13.73 -24.52
C GLU A 123 24.88 13.23 -23.33
N ALA A 124 25.39 14.15 -22.50
CA ALA A 124 26.12 13.81 -21.28
C ALA A 124 25.24 13.05 -20.28
N TYR A 125 23.97 13.43 -20.17
CA TYR A 125 22.98 12.72 -19.35
C TYR A 125 22.82 11.26 -19.77
N LEU A 126 22.75 10.96 -21.08
CA LEU A 126 22.70 9.58 -21.57
C LEU A 126 24.00 8.82 -21.28
N GLN A 127 25.15 9.45 -21.50
CA GLN A 127 26.47 8.86 -21.21
C GLN A 127 26.63 8.49 -19.73
N VAL A 128 26.20 9.37 -18.82
CA VAL A 128 26.19 9.08 -17.39
C VAL A 128 25.25 7.91 -17.08
N GLY A 129 24.08 7.85 -17.73
CA GLY A 129 23.12 6.77 -17.56
C GLY A 129 23.66 5.38 -17.92
N GLU A 130 24.54 5.30 -18.91
CA GLU A 130 25.24 4.05 -19.28
C GLU A 130 26.29 3.65 -18.24
N GLN A 131 26.93 4.62 -17.57
CA GLN A 131 27.99 4.40 -16.59
C GLN A 131 27.46 4.20 -15.15
N ALA A 132 26.31 4.77 -14.80
CA ALA A 132 25.77 4.82 -13.44
C ALA A 132 25.15 3.49 -12.95
N GLY A 133 25.22 2.42 -13.75
CA GLY A 133 24.78 1.07 -13.40
C GLY A 133 23.27 0.81 -13.57
N PRO A 134 22.84 -0.46 -13.43
CA PRO A 134 21.50 -0.89 -13.81
C PRO A 134 20.39 -0.32 -12.92
N LYS A 135 20.66 -0.05 -11.63
CA LYS A 135 19.67 0.54 -10.71
C LYS A 135 19.34 1.99 -11.07
N CYS A 136 20.29 2.73 -11.64
CA CYS A 136 20.14 4.12 -12.05
C CYS A 136 19.34 4.28 -13.34
N SER A 137 19.32 3.26 -14.22
CA SER A 137 18.69 3.30 -15.54
C SER A 137 17.25 3.88 -15.55
N LYS A 138 16.45 3.56 -14.53
CA LYS A 138 15.07 4.05 -14.36
C LYS A 138 14.95 5.57 -14.22
N PHE A 139 16.03 6.25 -13.82
CA PHE A 139 16.10 7.71 -13.69
C PHE A 139 16.57 8.39 -14.98
N PHE A 140 17.31 7.68 -15.83
CA PHE A 140 17.87 8.18 -17.09
C PHE A 140 16.88 7.99 -18.25
N THR A 141 15.78 8.76 -18.25
CA THR A 141 14.78 8.71 -19.31
C THR A 141 14.53 10.10 -19.90
N ALA A 142 14.21 10.17 -21.19
CA ALA A 142 13.84 11.43 -21.85
C ALA A 142 12.71 12.16 -21.10
N ARG A 143 11.77 11.42 -20.51
CA ARG A 143 10.65 11.97 -19.73
C ARG A 143 11.12 12.65 -18.44
N VAL A 144 12.14 12.11 -17.76
CA VAL A 144 12.70 12.74 -16.56
C VAL A 144 13.47 14.00 -16.96
N TYR A 145 14.30 13.92 -18.01
CA TYR A 145 15.02 15.07 -18.54
C TYR A 145 14.09 16.22 -18.90
N ALA A 146 13.04 15.95 -19.69
CA ALA A 146 12.06 16.95 -20.11
C ALA A 146 11.28 17.57 -18.94
N LYS A 147 11.08 16.85 -17.83
CA LYS A 147 10.44 17.41 -16.62
C LYS A 147 11.34 18.37 -15.85
N LEU A 148 12.65 18.16 -15.93
CA LEU A 148 13.64 18.98 -15.22
C LEU A 148 14.18 20.12 -16.08
N LEU A 149 13.89 20.10 -17.38
CA LEU A 149 14.24 21.18 -18.29
C LEU A 149 13.39 22.42 -18.00
N HIS A 150 14.04 23.46 -17.49
CA HIS A 150 13.40 24.74 -17.16
C HIS A 150 14.12 25.88 -17.86
N SER A 151 13.53 26.37 -18.96
CA SER A 151 13.88 27.65 -19.61
C SER A 151 15.38 27.90 -19.89
N ASP A 152 16.24 26.87 -19.92
CA ASP A 152 17.65 27.01 -20.27
C ASP A 152 17.79 27.19 -21.78
N PRO A 153 18.45 28.27 -22.25
CA PRO A 153 18.61 28.55 -23.68
C PRO A 153 19.33 27.44 -24.47
N TYR A 154 20.12 26.61 -23.78
CA TYR A 154 20.91 25.55 -24.38
C TYR A 154 20.28 24.16 -24.19
N GLY A 155 19.06 24.09 -23.64
CA GLY A 155 18.36 22.82 -23.45
C GLY A 155 18.97 21.93 -22.36
N ARG A 156 19.70 22.48 -21.40
CA ARG A 156 20.39 21.74 -20.32
C ARG A 156 19.57 21.69 -19.04
N ILE A 157 19.89 20.73 -18.16
CA ILE A 157 19.28 20.64 -16.82
C ILE A 157 20.33 20.83 -15.72
N SER A 158 19.90 21.31 -14.56
CA SER A 158 20.72 21.45 -13.37
C SER A 158 21.05 20.06 -12.79
N ILE A 159 22.34 19.78 -12.57
CA ILE A 159 22.82 18.53 -11.98
C ILE A 159 22.23 18.36 -10.58
N MET A 160 22.22 19.43 -9.79
CA MET A 160 21.65 19.43 -8.45
C MET A 160 20.16 19.06 -8.46
N GLN A 161 19.37 19.65 -9.36
CA GLN A 161 17.95 19.33 -9.47
C GLN A 161 17.70 17.87 -9.86
N PHE A 162 18.50 17.32 -10.79
CA PHE A 162 18.41 15.91 -11.15
C PHE A 162 18.81 14.99 -10.00
N PHE A 163 19.91 15.28 -9.31
CA PHE A 163 20.35 14.49 -8.16
C PHE A 163 19.29 14.49 -7.05
N ASN A 164 18.74 15.67 -6.73
CA ASN A 164 17.67 15.81 -5.75
C ASN A 164 16.41 15.04 -6.15
N TYR A 165 16.08 15.00 -7.45
CA TYR A 165 14.99 14.17 -7.97
C TYR A 165 15.23 12.68 -7.71
N VAL A 166 16.44 12.18 -7.99
CA VAL A 166 16.82 10.77 -7.75
C VAL A 166 16.72 10.44 -6.25
N MET A 167 17.33 11.28 -5.42
CA MET A 167 17.33 11.14 -3.97
C MET A 167 15.93 11.14 -3.38
N ARG A 168 15.08 12.10 -3.77
CA ARG A 168 13.67 12.14 -3.32
C ARG A 168 12.91 10.88 -3.73
N LYS A 169 13.19 10.32 -4.92
CA LYS A 169 12.59 9.06 -5.36
C LYS A 169 13.06 7.87 -4.54
N VAL A 170 14.36 7.77 -4.25
CA VAL A 170 14.92 6.70 -3.40
C VAL A 170 14.32 6.78 -2.01
N TRP A 171 14.31 7.97 -1.41
CA TRP A 171 13.73 8.21 -0.09
C TRP A 171 12.24 7.82 -0.03
N LEU A 172 11.41 8.25 -1.00
CA LEU A 172 10.00 7.86 -1.03
C LEU A 172 9.79 6.35 -1.08
N HIS A 173 10.64 5.64 -1.84
CA HIS A 173 10.57 4.18 -1.91
C HIS A 173 11.06 3.52 -0.61
N GLN A 174 12.13 4.04 -0.01
CA GLN A 174 12.67 3.55 1.26
C GLN A 174 11.64 3.73 2.39
N THR A 175 11.06 4.92 2.52
CA THR A 175 10.00 5.20 3.49
C THR A 175 8.78 4.31 3.25
N ARG A 176 8.38 4.11 1.99
CA ARG A 176 7.27 3.20 1.66
C ARG A 176 7.55 1.77 2.11
N ILE A 177 8.76 1.27 1.87
CA ILE A 177 9.19 -0.07 2.30
C ILE A 177 9.20 -0.13 3.83
N GLY A 178 9.77 0.88 4.50
CA GLY A 178 9.80 1.00 5.95
C GLY A 178 8.41 0.90 6.58
N LEU A 179 7.47 1.73 6.12
CA LEU A 179 6.06 1.68 6.57
C LEU A 179 5.41 0.31 6.27
N SER A 180 5.74 -0.30 5.13
CA SER A 180 5.16 -1.60 4.74
C SER A 180 5.62 -2.77 5.61
N LEU A 181 6.72 -2.62 6.38
CA LEU A 181 7.15 -3.62 7.36
C LEU A 181 6.20 -3.69 8.57
N TYR A 182 5.52 -2.59 8.91
CA TYR A 182 4.57 -2.53 10.04
C TYR A 182 3.12 -2.82 9.62
N ASP A 183 2.84 -2.92 8.32
CA ASP A 183 1.54 -3.36 7.82
C ASP A 183 1.36 -4.87 8.01
N VAL A 184 0.96 -5.29 9.21
CA VAL A 184 0.73 -6.71 9.55
C VAL A 184 -0.25 -7.36 8.57
N ALA A 185 -1.32 -6.64 8.20
CA ALA A 185 -2.37 -7.15 7.33
C ALA A 185 -1.97 -7.23 5.85
N GLY A 186 -0.98 -6.46 5.41
CA GLY A 186 -0.48 -6.44 4.03
C GLY A 186 -1.45 -5.86 3.03
N GLN A 187 -2.33 -4.99 3.49
CA GLN A 187 -3.39 -4.39 2.69
C GLN A 187 -3.05 -2.95 2.29
N GLY A 188 -1.84 -2.47 2.59
CA GLY A 188 -1.38 -1.11 2.29
C GLY A 188 -1.89 -0.04 3.25
N HIS A 189 -2.35 -0.45 4.44
CA HIS A 189 -2.87 0.46 5.47
C HIS A 189 -2.18 0.18 6.80
N LEU A 190 -2.04 1.22 7.63
CA LEU A 190 -1.53 1.11 8.99
C LEU A 190 -2.64 1.45 9.98
N ARG A 191 -2.72 0.67 11.06
CA ARG A 191 -3.50 1.02 12.26
C ARG A 191 -2.67 1.92 13.17
N GLU A 192 -3.33 2.46 14.19
CA GLU A 192 -2.70 3.32 15.20
C GLU A 192 -1.45 2.65 15.80
N SER A 193 -1.60 1.41 16.31
CA SER A 193 -0.49 0.62 16.85
C SER A 193 0.66 0.39 15.87
N ASP A 194 0.33 0.19 14.58
CA ASP A 194 1.32 -0.10 13.55
C ASP A 194 2.18 1.16 13.30
N LEU A 195 1.56 2.35 13.27
CA LEU A 195 2.26 3.63 13.13
C LEU A 195 2.99 4.04 14.42
N GLU A 196 2.43 3.75 15.60
CA GLU A 196 3.09 3.99 16.89
C GLU A 196 4.43 3.27 16.97
N ASN A 197 4.45 1.99 16.60
CA ASN A 197 5.68 1.18 16.57
C ASN A 197 6.70 1.75 15.58
N TYR A 198 6.26 2.16 14.39
CA TYR A 198 7.13 2.78 13.40
C TYR A 198 7.77 4.07 13.93
N ILE A 199 6.98 5.00 14.47
CA ILE A 199 7.50 6.28 14.99
C ILE A 199 8.40 6.04 16.20
N LEU A 200 8.05 5.09 17.08
CA LEU A 200 8.87 4.76 18.25
C LEU A 200 10.27 4.26 17.86
N GLU A 201 10.37 3.40 16.85
CA GLU A 201 11.65 2.91 16.33
C GLU A 201 12.42 3.98 15.52
N LEU A 202 11.71 4.97 14.98
CA LEU A 202 12.29 6.08 14.26
C LEU A 202 12.92 7.13 15.20
N ILE A 203 12.37 7.37 16.40
CA ILE A 203 12.84 8.40 17.35
C ILE A 203 14.36 8.41 17.54
N PRO A 204 15.05 7.29 17.82
CA PRO A 204 16.50 7.29 18.07
C PRO A 204 17.34 7.73 16.87
N THR A 205 16.76 7.77 15.67
CA THR A 205 17.43 8.19 14.43
C THR A 205 17.23 9.66 14.11
N LEU A 206 16.39 10.37 14.87
CA LEU A 206 16.03 11.78 14.66
C LEU A 206 16.95 12.69 15.48
N PRO A 207 17.86 13.45 14.86
CA PRO A 207 18.79 14.34 15.57
C PRO A 207 18.09 15.39 16.44
N GLN A 208 16.93 15.89 16.00
CA GLN A 208 16.13 16.88 16.72
C GLN A 208 15.49 16.34 18.01
N LEU A 209 15.44 15.02 18.17
CA LEU A 209 14.99 14.36 19.40
C LEU A 209 16.17 13.80 20.21
N ASP A 210 17.41 14.11 19.82
CA ASP A 210 18.60 13.72 20.58
C ASP A 210 18.60 14.46 21.93
N GLY A 211 18.38 13.70 23.01
CA GLY A 211 18.17 14.23 24.36
C GLY A 211 16.74 14.17 24.88
N LEU A 212 15.76 13.72 24.08
CA LEU A 212 14.43 13.43 24.61
C LEU A 212 14.51 12.24 25.59
N GLU A 213 14.00 12.44 26.81
CA GLU A 213 13.96 11.39 27.81
C GLU A 213 13.01 10.25 27.37
N LYS A 214 13.41 8.99 27.58
CA LYS A 214 12.61 7.81 27.19
C LYS A 214 11.22 7.78 27.81
N SER A 215 11.04 8.37 28.99
CA SER A 215 9.74 8.55 29.66
C SER A 215 8.77 9.40 28.84
N PHE A 216 9.27 10.30 28.00
CA PHE A 216 8.47 11.18 27.13
C PHE A 216 8.18 10.60 25.75
N TYR A 217 8.78 9.46 25.38
CA TYR A 217 8.59 8.86 24.06
C TYR A 217 7.12 8.53 23.79
N SER A 218 6.43 7.95 24.78
CA SER A 218 5.01 7.60 24.66
C SER A 218 4.14 8.84 24.38
N PHE A 219 4.42 9.98 25.02
CA PHE A 219 3.70 11.22 24.80
C PHE A 219 3.95 11.80 23.40
N TYR A 220 5.21 11.76 22.94
CA TYR A 220 5.57 12.22 21.60
C TYR A 220 4.90 11.36 20.52
N VAL A 221 5.08 10.03 20.60
CA VAL A 221 4.50 9.05 19.66
C VAL A 221 2.98 9.23 19.59
N CYS A 222 2.31 9.29 20.74
CA CYS A 222 0.86 9.48 20.80
C CYS A 222 0.42 10.79 20.13
N THR A 223 1.17 11.87 20.33
CA THR A 223 0.87 13.18 19.69
C THR A 223 1.09 13.13 18.18
N ALA A 224 2.19 12.54 17.73
CA ALA A 224 2.52 12.40 16.31
C ALA A 224 1.48 11.54 15.58
N VAL A 225 1.16 10.36 16.11
CA VAL A 225 0.17 9.45 15.52
C VAL A 225 -1.22 10.08 15.44
N ARG A 226 -1.65 10.79 16.50
CA ARG A 226 -2.92 11.53 16.47
C ARG A 226 -2.98 12.59 15.38
N LYS A 227 -1.87 13.28 15.07
CA LYS A 227 -1.80 14.22 13.95
C LYS A 227 -2.10 13.50 12.63
N PHE A 228 -1.50 12.34 12.38
CA PHE A 228 -1.77 11.57 11.15
C PHE A 228 -3.23 11.12 11.08
N PHE A 229 -3.77 10.49 12.12
CA PHE A 229 -5.16 9.99 12.12
C PHE A 229 -6.20 11.11 12.04
N PHE A 230 -5.94 12.25 12.67
CA PHE A 230 -6.84 13.40 12.59
C PHE A 230 -7.06 13.90 11.16
N PHE A 231 -5.98 13.96 10.36
CA PHE A 231 -6.04 14.48 8.99
C PHE A 231 -6.28 13.41 7.92
N LEU A 232 -5.78 12.19 8.11
CA LEU A 232 -5.81 11.13 7.09
C LEU A 232 -6.93 10.10 7.32
N ASP A 233 -7.60 10.09 8.47
CA ASP A 233 -8.75 9.21 8.77
C ASP A 233 -10.00 10.01 9.18
N PRO A 234 -10.55 10.87 8.30
CA PRO A 234 -11.71 11.70 8.63
C PRO A 234 -12.97 10.88 8.97
N LEU A 235 -13.06 9.64 8.48
CA LEU A 235 -14.17 8.73 8.72
C LEU A 235 -13.97 7.84 9.96
N ARG A 236 -12.85 7.99 10.68
CA ARG A 236 -12.52 7.22 11.89
C ARG A 236 -12.59 5.71 11.69
N THR A 237 -12.07 5.25 10.56
CA THR A 237 -11.99 3.83 10.21
C THR A 237 -10.95 3.07 11.04
N GLY A 238 -10.05 3.79 11.72
CA GLY A 238 -8.92 3.22 12.48
C GLY A 238 -7.79 2.72 11.58
N LYS A 239 -7.78 3.11 10.30
CA LYS A 239 -6.78 2.72 9.30
C LYS A 239 -6.48 3.87 8.35
N ILE A 240 -5.20 4.09 8.08
CA ILE A 240 -4.73 5.09 7.10
C ILE A 240 -3.90 4.42 6.02
N LYS A 241 -4.01 4.88 4.77
CA LYS A 241 -3.23 4.32 3.65
C LYS A 241 -1.79 4.77 3.74
N ILE A 242 -0.85 3.86 3.48
CA ILE A 242 0.58 4.20 3.36
C ILE A 242 0.80 5.25 2.27
N GLN A 243 0.02 5.21 1.19
CA GLN A 243 0.11 6.21 0.13
C GLN A 243 -0.27 7.62 0.60
N ASP A 244 -1.28 7.74 1.45
CA ASP A 244 -1.74 9.02 1.99
C ASP A 244 -0.71 9.58 3.00
N ILE A 245 -0.08 8.69 3.79
CA ILE A 245 1.06 9.05 4.65
C ILE A 245 2.23 9.60 3.82
N LEU A 246 2.59 8.96 2.71
CA LEU A 246 3.68 9.41 1.84
C LEU A 246 3.37 10.69 1.06
N ALA A 247 2.09 10.99 0.86
CA ALA A 247 1.64 12.20 0.15
C ALA A 247 1.48 13.40 1.09
N CYS A 248 1.39 13.18 2.40
CA CYS A 248 1.26 14.26 3.37
C CYS A 248 2.63 14.88 3.70
N SER A 249 2.64 16.18 3.98
CA SER A 249 3.86 16.90 4.39
C SER A 249 4.28 16.58 5.84
N PHE A 250 3.41 15.95 6.64
CA PHE A 250 3.70 15.71 8.05
C PHE A 250 4.87 14.77 8.27
N LEU A 251 5.10 13.84 7.33
CA LEU A 251 6.23 12.94 7.41
C LEU A 251 7.54 13.66 7.08
N ASP A 252 7.52 14.63 6.15
CA ASP A 252 8.66 15.51 5.89
C ASP A 252 8.98 16.37 7.13
N ASP A 253 7.94 16.95 7.77
CA ASP A 253 8.09 17.72 9.02
C ASP A 253 8.65 16.84 10.16
N LEU A 254 8.16 15.61 10.29
CA LEU A 254 8.54 14.68 11.35
C LEU A 254 10.00 14.26 11.24
N LEU A 255 10.44 14.01 10.01
CA LEU A 255 11.78 13.52 9.73
C LEU A 255 12.81 14.65 9.69
N GLU A 256 12.40 15.93 9.78
CA GLU A 256 13.23 17.11 9.51
C GLU A 256 14.22 16.81 8.39
N VAL A 257 13.70 16.29 7.27
CA VAL A 257 14.53 16.05 6.10
C VAL A 257 14.86 17.42 5.55
N GLU A 258 15.90 18.07 6.09
CA GLU A 258 16.72 18.98 5.32
C GLU A 258 17.12 18.16 4.09
N PRO A 259 16.49 18.42 2.93
CA PRO A 259 16.93 17.77 1.73
C PRO A 259 18.32 18.39 1.48
N PHE A 260 19.36 17.58 1.70
CA PHE A 260 20.71 17.82 1.18
C PHE A 260 21.58 18.85 1.93
N LEU A 261 22.24 18.45 3.02
CA LEU A 261 23.45 19.15 3.50
C LEU A 261 24.55 18.25 4.09
N LEU A 262 24.60 16.97 3.73
CA LEU A 262 25.75 16.10 4.09
C LEU A 262 26.22 15.26 2.90
N LEU A 263 26.65 15.94 1.84
CA LEU A 263 27.84 15.59 1.05
C LEU A 263 28.65 16.86 0.81
#